data_AF-A0A4S8KZD2-F1
#
_entry.id   AF-A0A4S8KZD2-F1
#
_cell.length_a   1.000
_cell.length_b   1.000
_cell.length_c   1.000
_cell.angle_alpha   90.00
_cell.angle_beta   90.00
_cell.angle_gamma   90.00
#
_symmetry.space_group_name_H-M   'P 1'
#
loop_
_entity.id
_entity.type
_entity.pdbx_description
1 polymer ?
#
loop_
_entity_poly.entity_id
_entity_poly.type
_entity_poly.pdbx_seq_one_letter_code
_entity_poly.pdbx_strand_id
1 'polypeptide(L)'
;MHLPQTQTSLSLSDSGLLALKEWILETALGSLLLGVQATLSIVVLYVFVAQGIPLSKARLALSVVIIMMFLASLSSLVMDIEAIIIQILLNGYNPPDSKEAISLVTELEIACNFLGRLNFFMGDMIVVWRAWVLFPQRLPARIALSICLMGSFVFLIRSQWIGYLAVALTLDSTTNITVNVYFQIMPELVSTLNRPFIQFSLSLWLHITITSQQV
;
A
#
# COMPACT_ATOMS: atom_id res chain seq x y z
N MET A 1 -38.62 42.96 -15.84
CA MET A 1 -38.80 41.67 -16.52
C MET A 1 -37.48 40.92 -16.37
N HIS A 2 -37.39 40.04 -15.37
CA HIS A 2 -36.18 39.28 -15.05
C HIS A 2 -36.21 37.99 -15.87
N LEU A 3 -35.26 37.78 -16.78
CA LEU A 3 -35.14 36.50 -17.47
C LEU A 3 -34.73 35.42 -16.44
N PRO A 4 -35.37 34.25 -16.44
CA PRO A 4 -34.83 33.11 -15.72
C PRO A 4 -33.54 32.68 -16.42
N GLN A 5 -32.40 32.84 -15.73
CA GLN A 5 -31.19 32.15 -16.14
C GLN A 5 -31.48 30.65 -16.09
N THR A 6 -31.60 30.06 -17.26
CA THR A 6 -31.58 28.61 -17.47
C THR A 6 -30.34 28.09 -16.76
N GLN A 7 -30.53 27.42 -15.62
CA GLN A 7 -29.49 26.57 -15.05
C GLN A 7 -29.22 25.48 -16.08
N THR A 8 -28.24 25.72 -16.93
CA THR A 8 -27.60 24.68 -17.70
C THR A 8 -27.04 23.74 -16.64
N SER A 9 -27.77 22.67 -16.34
CA SER A 9 -27.28 21.53 -15.59
C SER A 9 -25.97 21.15 -16.28
N LEU A 10 -24.86 21.53 -15.67
CA LEU A 10 -23.52 21.23 -16.12
C LEU A 10 -23.47 19.71 -16.18
N SER A 11 -23.71 19.16 -17.37
CA SER A 11 -23.68 17.72 -17.61
C SER A 11 -22.31 17.28 -17.14
N LEU A 12 -22.28 16.52 -16.04
CA LEU A 12 -21.07 16.02 -15.43
C LEU A 12 -20.23 15.43 -16.57
N SER A 13 -19.08 16.03 -16.87
CA SER A 13 -18.23 15.63 -18.00
C SER A 13 -18.03 14.11 -17.96
N ASP A 14 -18.15 13.41 -19.08
CA ASP A 14 -18.03 11.94 -19.14
C ASP A 14 -16.75 11.42 -18.44
N SER A 15 -15.69 12.23 -18.45
CA SER A 15 -14.45 11.99 -17.71
C SER A 15 -14.64 11.91 -16.18
N GLY A 16 -15.44 12.78 -15.59
CA GLY A 16 -15.74 12.77 -14.15
C GLY A 16 -16.60 11.57 -13.74
N LEU A 17 -17.51 11.15 -14.61
CA LEU A 17 -18.32 9.94 -14.38
C LEU A 17 -17.44 8.67 -14.40
N LEU A 18 -16.48 8.61 -15.32
CA LEU A 18 -15.55 7.48 -15.45
C LEU A 18 -14.62 7.39 -14.23
N ALA A 19 -14.03 8.51 -13.81
CA ALA A 19 -13.18 8.58 -12.61
C ALA A 19 -13.96 8.18 -11.34
N LEU A 20 -15.19 8.68 -11.18
CA LEU A 20 -16.05 8.30 -10.06
C LEU A 20 -16.34 6.79 -10.05
N LYS A 21 -16.62 6.20 -11.21
CA LYS A 21 -16.86 4.75 -11.33
C LYS A 21 -15.63 3.94 -10.94
N GLU A 22 -14.45 4.38 -11.35
CA GLU A 22 -13.17 3.77 -10.99
C GLU A 22 -12.95 3.81 -9.48
N TRP A 23 -13.10 4.98 -8.84
CA TRP A 23 -12.97 5.13 -7.39
C TRP A 23 -13.97 4.29 -6.59
N ILE A 24 -15.23 4.23 -7.03
CA ILE A 24 -16.25 3.41 -6.39
C ILE A 24 -15.88 1.93 -6.48
N LEU A 25 -15.42 1.47 -7.65
CA LEU A 25 -15.07 0.07 -7.86
C LEU A 25 -13.83 -0.32 -7.04
N GLU A 26 -12.80 0.52 -7.04
CA GLU A 26 -11.60 0.33 -6.25
C GLU A 26 -11.91 0.29 -4.74
N THR A 27 -12.69 1.25 -4.25
CA THR A 27 -13.11 1.30 -2.84
C THR A 27 -13.95 0.08 -2.46
N ALA A 28 -14.89 -0.33 -3.33
CA ALA A 28 -15.73 -1.51 -3.08
C ALA A 28 -14.90 -2.79 -3.02
N LEU A 29 -13.94 -2.96 -3.93
CA LEU A 29 -13.05 -4.11 -3.95
C LEU A 29 -12.12 -4.12 -2.72
N GLY A 30 -11.53 -2.98 -2.36
CA GLY A 30 -10.71 -2.83 -1.16
C GLY A 30 -11.49 -3.15 0.12
N SER A 31 -12.72 -2.66 0.23
CA SER A 31 -13.64 -2.94 1.35
C SER A 31 -13.99 -4.42 1.44
N LEU A 32 -14.25 -5.07 0.30
CA LEU A 32 -14.55 -6.50 0.24
C LEU A 32 -13.37 -7.34 0.74
N LEU A 33 -12.17 -7.05 0.25
CA LEU A 33 -10.94 -7.74 0.66
C LEU A 33 -10.63 -7.50 2.14
N LEU A 34 -10.83 -6.27 2.64
CA LEU A 34 -10.68 -5.93 4.05
C LEU A 34 -11.68 -6.73 4.91
N GLY A 35 -12.92 -6.90 4.46
CA GLY A 35 -13.91 -7.74 5.14
C GLY A 35 -13.49 -9.21 5.23
N VAL A 36 -12.92 -9.76 4.16
CA VAL A 36 -12.34 -11.13 4.18
C VAL A 36 -11.18 -11.20 5.17
N GLN A 37 -10.29 -10.20 5.17
CA GLN A 37 -9.17 -10.15 6.12
C GLN A 37 -9.65 -10.02 7.58
N ALA A 38 -10.69 -9.22 7.83
CA ALA A 38 -11.30 -9.04 9.14
C ALA A 38 -11.88 -10.37 9.66
N THR A 39 -12.65 -11.08 8.84
CA THR A 39 -13.24 -12.37 9.22
C THR A 39 -12.17 -13.42 9.50
N LEU A 40 -11.13 -13.50 8.67
CA LEU A 40 -9.99 -14.40 8.92
C LEU A 40 -9.26 -14.03 10.21
N SER A 41 -9.04 -12.75 10.48
CA SER A 41 -8.42 -12.26 11.72
C SER A 41 -9.25 -12.64 12.95
N ILE A 42 -10.56 -12.44 12.89
CA ILE A 42 -11.50 -12.82 13.97
C ILE A 42 -11.50 -14.33 14.18
N VAL A 43 -11.55 -15.13 13.12
CA VAL A 43 -11.52 -16.60 13.22
C VAL A 43 -10.23 -17.08 13.87
N VAL A 44 -9.09 -16.51 13.47
CA VAL A 44 -7.78 -16.84 14.06
C VAL A 44 -7.74 -16.48 15.55
N LEU A 45 -8.20 -15.28 15.91
CA LEU A 45 -8.33 -14.85 17.31
C LEU A 45 -9.26 -15.75 18.10
N TYR A 46 -10.42 -16.10 17.54
CA TYR A 46 -11.39 -16.99 18.17
C TYR A 46 -10.81 -18.38 18.43
N VAL A 47 -10.12 -18.96 17.45
CA VAL A 47 -9.42 -20.25 17.62
C VAL A 47 -8.35 -20.16 18.69
N PHE A 48 -7.61 -19.05 18.78
CA PHE A 48 -6.62 -18.85 19.83
C PHE A 48 -7.24 -18.77 21.23
N VAL A 49 -8.35 -18.05 21.38
CA VAL A 49 -9.07 -17.94 22.65
C VAL A 49 -9.69 -19.28 23.04
N ALA A 50 -10.36 -19.96 22.10
CA ALA A 50 -11.08 -21.21 22.35
C ALA A 50 -10.16 -22.39 22.68
N GLN A 51 -8.94 -22.42 22.14
CA GLN A 51 -8.03 -23.54 22.39
C GLN A 51 -7.52 -23.58 23.85
N GLY A 52 -7.49 -22.47 24.59
CA GLY A 52 -7.06 -22.45 26.00
C GLY A 52 -5.63 -22.95 26.26
N ILE A 53 -4.86 -23.24 25.20
CA ILE A 53 -3.48 -23.73 25.28
C ILE A 53 -2.59 -22.54 25.63
N PRO A 54 -1.62 -22.68 26.57
CA PRO A 54 -0.66 -21.63 26.85
C PRO A 54 0.02 -21.19 25.54
N LEU A 55 -0.16 -19.92 25.17
CA LEU A 55 0.27 -19.38 23.88
C LEU A 55 1.77 -19.61 23.70
N SER A 56 2.13 -20.43 22.70
CA SER A 56 3.52 -20.49 22.27
C SER A 56 3.92 -19.14 21.69
N LYS A 57 5.16 -18.70 21.96
CA LYS A 57 5.69 -17.39 21.51
C LYS A 57 5.48 -17.16 20.00
N ALA A 58 5.55 -18.22 19.19
CA ALA A 58 5.34 -18.16 17.75
C ALA A 58 3.88 -17.85 17.35
N ARG A 59 2.89 -18.38 18.09
CA ARG A 59 1.47 -18.12 17.82
C ARG A 59 1.08 -16.69 18.18
N LEU A 60 1.62 -16.17 19.28
CA LEU A 60 1.41 -14.78 19.70
C LEU A 60 2.00 -13.81 18.66
N ALA A 61 3.23 -14.07 18.21
CA ALA A 61 3.86 -13.27 17.16
C ALA A 61 3.02 -13.26 15.86
N LEU A 62 2.50 -14.41 15.44
CA LEU A 62 1.64 -14.51 14.26
C LEU A 62 0.34 -13.71 14.44
N SER A 63 -0.30 -13.80 15.60
CA SER A 63 -1.50 -13.00 15.91
C SER A 63 -1.22 -11.50 15.84
N VAL A 64 -0.08 -11.05 16.40
CA VAL A 64 0.33 -9.64 16.36
C VAL A 64 0.53 -9.18 14.93
N VAL A 65 1.20 -9.98 14.09
CA VAL A 65 1.42 -9.64 12.66
C VAL A 65 0.10 -9.50 11.91
N ILE A 66 -0.86 -10.42 12.11
CA ILE A 66 -2.17 -10.34 11.47
C ILE A 66 -2.94 -9.09 11.90
N ILE A 67 -2.93 -8.76 13.20
CA ILE A 67 -3.58 -7.55 13.72
C ILE A 67 -2.92 -6.30 13.13
N MET A 68 -1.59 -6.23 13.12
CA MET A 68 -0.86 -5.10 12.54
C MET A 68 -1.16 -4.93 11.05
N MET A 69 -1.22 -6.03 10.29
CA MET A 69 -1.59 -6.01 8.88
C MET A 69 -3.04 -5.55 8.67
N PHE A 70 -3.96 -5.99 9.53
CA PHE A 70 -5.36 -5.57 9.48
C PHE A 70 -5.51 -4.07 9.77
N LEU A 71 -4.83 -3.57 10.80
CA LEU A 71 -4.84 -2.14 11.14
C LEU A 71 -4.21 -1.28 10.03
N ALA A 72 -3.13 -1.74 9.41
CA ALA A 72 -2.51 -1.06 8.28
C ALA A 72 -3.46 -0.99 7.06
N SER A 73 -4.12 -2.09 6.72
CA SER A 73 -5.09 -2.13 5.63
C SER A 73 -6.33 -1.26 5.91
N LEU A 74 -6.83 -1.28 7.15
CA LEU A 74 -7.92 -0.41 7.59
C LEU A 74 -7.55 1.07 7.49
N SER A 75 -6.35 1.44 7.95
CA SER A 75 -5.84 2.82 7.86
C SER A 75 -5.72 3.28 6.41
N SER A 76 -5.27 2.40 5.51
CA SER A 76 -5.20 2.68 4.06
C SER A 76 -6.57 3.03 3.50
N LEU A 77 -7.56 2.18 3.77
CA LEU A 77 -8.91 2.38 3.26
C LEU A 77 -9.52 3.69 3.77
N VAL A 78 -9.27 4.04 5.04
CA VAL A 78 -9.75 5.31 5.62
C VAL A 78 -9.11 6.50 4.91
N MET A 79 -7.79 6.49 4.69
CA MET A 79 -7.12 7.57 3.96
C MET A 79 -7.58 7.68 2.51
N ASP A 80 -7.82 6.56 1.82
CA ASP A 80 -8.33 6.56 0.45
C ASP A 80 -9.74 7.19 0.39
N ILE A 81 -10.62 6.87 1.35
CA ILE A 81 -11.94 7.48 1.46
C ILE A 81 -11.84 8.98 1.73
N GLU A 82 -10.97 9.40 2.66
CA GLU A 82 -10.73 10.83 2.94
C GLU A 82 -10.21 11.57 1.70
N ALA A 83 -9.32 10.95 0.92
CA ALA A 83 -8.79 11.52 -0.32
C ALA A 83 -9.88 11.73 -1.36
N ILE A 84 -10.77 10.75 -1.53
CA ILE A 84 -11.91 10.86 -2.45
C ILE A 84 -12.84 11.99 -2.00
N ILE A 85 -13.14 12.10 -0.70
CA ILE A 85 -14.00 13.16 -0.16
C ILE A 85 -13.39 14.54 -0.43
N ILE A 86 -12.10 14.71 -0.15
CA ILE A 86 -11.39 15.98 -0.37
C ILE A 86 -11.36 16.34 -1.86
N GLN A 87 -11.12 15.38 -2.76
CA GLN A 87 -11.13 15.62 -4.21
C GLN A 87 -12.51 16.04 -4.72
N ILE A 88 -13.59 15.41 -4.23
CA ILE A 88 -14.96 15.81 -4.55
C ILE A 88 -15.24 17.23 -4.06
N LEU A 89 -14.76 17.59 -2.87
CA LEU A 89 -14.91 18.92 -2.30
C LEU A 89 -14.14 19.99 -3.11
N LEU A 90 -12.91 19.67 -3.54
CA LEU A 90 -12.06 20.54 -4.35
C LEU A 90 -12.66 20.84 -5.72
N ASN A 91 -13.25 19.84 -6.37
CA ASN A 91 -13.93 19.98 -7.66
C ASN A 91 -15.38 20.50 -7.54
N GLY A 92 -15.82 20.79 -6.31
CA GLY A 92 -17.16 21.29 -6.02
C GLY A 92 -17.36 22.77 -6.36
N TYR A 93 -18.58 23.26 -6.12
CA TYR A 93 -19.01 24.61 -6.51
C TYR A 93 -18.37 25.74 -5.67
N ASN A 94 -17.79 25.43 -4.51
CA ASN A 94 -17.14 26.40 -3.62
C ASN A 94 -15.80 25.84 -3.12
N PRO A 95 -14.74 25.90 -3.94
CA PRO A 95 -13.44 25.37 -3.54
C PRO A 95 -12.87 26.18 -2.37
N PRO A 96 -12.33 25.51 -1.33
CA PRO A 96 -11.56 26.18 -0.28
C PRO A 96 -10.31 26.83 -0.87
N ASP A 97 -9.66 27.72 -0.10
CA ASP A 97 -8.48 28.47 -0.53
C ASP A 97 -7.45 27.55 -1.20
N SER A 98 -7.16 27.83 -2.48
CA SER A 98 -6.52 26.87 -3.37
C SER A 98 -5.13 26.43 -2.90
N LYS A 99 -4.42 27.29 -2.16
CA LYS A 99 -3.06 27.01 -1.70
C LYS A 99 -3.01 25.98 -0.57
N GLU A 100 -3.92 26.05 0.39
CA GLU A 100 -3.99 25.10 1.50
C GLU A 100 -4.52 23.74 1.01
N ALA A 101 -5.52 23.79 0.13
CA ALA A 101 -6.14 22.60 -0.44
C ALA A 101 -5.15 21.78 -1.31
N ILE A 102 -4.31 22.45 -2.11
CA ILE A 102 -3.25 21.79 -2.91
C ILE A 102 -2.20 21.12 -2.00
N SER A 103 -1.83 21.76 -0.88
CA SER A 103 -0.87 21.19 0.07
C SER A 103 -1.42 19.92 0.72
N LEU A 104 -2.68 19.95 1.16
CA LEU A 104 -3.38 18.80 1.76
C LEU A 104 -3.49 17.63 0.78
N VAL A 105 -3.90 17.89 -0.46
CA VAL A 105 -4.02 16.84 -1.49
C VAL A 105 -2.66 16.19 -1.77
N THR A 106 -1.60 17.00 -1.86
CA THR A 106 -0.23 16.50 -2.10
C THR A 106 0.26 15.64 -0.93
N GLU A 107 0.05 16.07 0.31
CA GLU A 107 0.43 15.30 1.50
C GLU A 107 -0.31 13.97 1.59
N LEU A 108 -1.62 13.99 1.26
CA LEU A 108 -2.46 12.81 1.29
C LEU A 108 -2.10 11.81 0.19
N GLU A 109 -1.79 12.27 -1.03
CA GLU A 109 -1.33 11.43 -2.13
C GLU A 109 0.01 10.74 -1.77
N ILE A 110 0.93 11.47 -1.13
CA ILE A 110 2.18 10.93 -0.60
C ILE A 110 1.91 9.85 0.46
N ALA A 111 0.97 10.11 1.37
CA ALA A 111 0.58 9.17 2.42
C ALA A 111 -0.06 7.89 1.86
N CYS A 112 -0.97 8.01 0.89
CA CYS A 112 -1.61 6.87 0.21
C CYS A 112 -0.58 6.00 -0.51
N ASN A 113 0.34 6.61 -1.28
CA ASN A 113 1.41 5.86 -1.97
C ASN A 113 2.33 5.14 -0.97
N PHE A 114 2.65 5.80 0.16
CA PHE A 114 3.44 5.19 1.23
C PHE A 114 2.72 4.00 1.87
N LEU A 115 1.43 4.13 2.19
CA LEU A 115 0.67 3.03 2.79
C LEU A 115 0.48 1.86 1.83
N GLY A 116 0.22 2.13 0.55
CA GLY A 116 0.18 1.10 -0.48
C GLY A 116 1.47 0.28 -0.50
N ARG A 117 2.63 0.94 -0.49
CA ARG A 117 3.95 0.28 -0.43
C ARG A 117 4.18 -0.49 0.87
N LEU A 118 3.74 0.05 2.01
CA LEU A 118 3.79 -0.66 3.28
C LEU A 118 2.94 -1.93 3.26
N ASN A 119 1.76 -1.91 2.64
CA ASN A 119 0.92 -3.10 2.50
C ASN A 119 1.62 -4.19 1.69
N PHE A 120 2.31 -3.85 0.60
CA PHE A 120 3.15 -4.80 -0.13
C PHE A 120 4.30 -5.35 0.73
N PHE A 121 4.99 -4.48 1.48
CA PHE A 121 6.07 -4.89 2.38
C PHE A 121 5.60 -5.84 3.49
N MET A 122 4.42 -5.59 4.07
CA MET A 122 3.81 -6.48 5.04
C MET A 122 3.45 -7.84 4.43
N GLY A 123 3.03 -7.86 3.16
CA GLY A 123 2.84 -9.08 2.38
C GLY A 123 4.13 -9.91 2.26
N ASP A 124 5.24 -9.28 1.88
CA ASP A 124 6.55 -9.95 1.78
C ASP A 124 7.01 -10.49 3.14
N MET A 125 6.77 -9.73 4.22
CA MET A 125 7.10 -10.17 5.58
C MET A 125 6.34 -11.43 5.99
N ILE A 126 5.08 -11.59 5.55
CA ILE A 126 4.29 -12.81 5.81
C ILE A 126 4.83 -14.01 5.05
N VAL A 127 5.27 -13.83 3.80
CA VAL A 127 5.88 -14.91 3.01
C VAL A 127 7.18 -15.38 3.66
N VAL A 128 8.04 -14.43 4.07
CA VAL A 128 9.30 -14.73 4.76
C VAL A 128 9.04 -15.40 6.11
N TRP A 129 8.04 -14.93 6.86
CA TRP A 129 7.61 -15.57 8.10
C TRP A 129 7.18 -17.03 7.88
N ARG A 130 6.39 -17.31 6.83
CA ARG A 130 6.00 -18.68 6.50
C ARG A 130 7.20 -19.57 6.16
N ALA A 131 8.15 -19.06 5.38
CA ALA A 131 9.39 -19.77 5.06
C ALA A 131 10.23 -20.04 6.34
N TRP A 132 10.25 -19.08 7.26
CA TRP A 132 10.92 -19.20 8.56
C TRP A 132 10.33 -20.34 9.41
N VAL A 133 9.00 -20.44 9.47
CA VAL A 133 8.28 -21.48 10.21
C VAL A 133 8.50 -22.87 9.59
N LEU A 134 8.54 -22.95 8.25
CA LEU A 134 8.72 -24.23 7.54
C LEU A 134 10.13 -24.81 7.70
N PHE A 135 11.16 -23.97 7.78
CA PHE A 135 12.57 -24.42 7.89
C PHE A 135 13.24 -23.96 9.18
N PRO A 136 12.97 -24.65 10.32
CA PRO A 136 13.50 -24.20 11.60
C PRO A 136 15.01 -24.31 11.78
N GLN A 137 15.66 -25.25 11.08
CA GLN A 137 17.05 -25.63 11.31
C GLN A 137 18.08 -24.91 10.44
N ARG A 138 17.69 -24.25 9.32
CA ARG A 138 18.65 -23.59 8.42
C ARG A 138 18.77 -22.08 8.71
N LEU A 139 19.58 -21.74 9.71
CA LEU A 139 19.95 -20.36 10.07
C LEU A 139 20.43 -19.47 8.90
N PRO A 140 21.29 -19.93 7.96
CA PRO A 140 21.78 -19.04 6.91
C PRO A 140 20.66 -18.57 5.96
N ALA A 141 19.67 -19.40 5.68
CA ALA A 141 18.52 -19.02 4.87
C ALA A 141 17.68 -17.92 5.55
N ARG A 142 17.53 -18.00 6.88
CA ARG A 142 16.81 -16.98 7.66
C ARG A 142 17.53 -15.63 7.63
N ILE A 143 18.85 -15.63 7.80
CA ILE A 143 19.65 -14.41 7.79
C ILE A 143 19.61 -13.77 6.40
N ALA A 144 19.76 -14.56 5.33
CA ALA A 144 19.68 -14.06 3.97
C ALA A 144 18.33 -13.40 3.66
N LEU A 145 17.21 -14.05 4.01
CA LEU A 145 15.86 -13.49 3.82
C LEU A 145 15.63 -12.22 4.65
N SER A 146 16.13 -12.18 5.90
CA SER A 146 16.00 -10.99 6.75
C SER A 146 16.80 -9.80 6.23
N ILE A 147 18.02 -10.03 5.73
CA ILE A 147 18.84 -8.98 5.11
C ILE A 147 18.15 -8.47 3.84
N CYS A 148 17.56 -9.38 3.06
CA CYS A 148 16.81 -9.05 1.86
C CYS A 148 15.59 -8.16 2.19
N LEU A 149 14.80 -8.49 3.22
CA LEU A 149 13.69 -7.64 3.67
C LEU A 149 14.16 -6.27 4.17
N MET A 150 15.23 -6.22 4.97
CA MET A 150 15.80 -4.96 5.43
C MET A 150 16.30 -4.09 4.27
N GLY A 151 16.91 -4.71 3.26
CA GLY A 151 17.33 -4.04 2.03
C GLY A 151 16.16 -3.38 1.30
N SER A 152 15.06 -4.12 1.11
CA SER A 152 13.83 -3.58 0.50
C SER A 152 13.23 -2.44 1.32
N PHE A 153 13.21 -2.57 2.66
CA PHE A 153 12.66 -1.53 3.53
C PHE A 153 13.46 -0.22 3.48
N VAL A 154 14.79 -0.30 3.56
CA VAL A 154 15.67 0.87 3.45
C VAL A 154 15.54 1.53 2.09
N PHE A 155 15.39 0.74 1.03
CA PHE A 155 15.15 1.25 -0.32
C PHE A 155 13.82 2.00 -0.42
N LEU A 156 12.73 1.46 0.16
CA LEU A 156 11.43 2.12 0.21
C LEU A 156 11.53 3.48 0.90
N ILE A 157 12.12 3.53 2.10
CA ILE A 157 12.29 4.78 2.85
C ILE A 157 13.08 5.80 2.02
N ARG A 158 14.25 5.41 1.47
CA ARG A 158 15.05 6.34 0.66
C ARG A 158 14.30 6.85 -0.56
N SER A 159 13.60 5.97 -1.27
CA SER A 159 12.84 6.37 -2.46
C SER A 159 11.75 7.39 -2.13
N GLN A 160 11.07 7.22 -0.98
CA GLN A 160 10.05 8.14 -0.51
C GLN A 160 10.64 9.50 -0.12
N TRP A 161 11.74 9.49 0.63
CA TRP A 161 12.43 10.72 1.03
C TRP A 161 12.93 11.54 -0.15
N ILE A 162 13.45 10.88 -1.19
CA ILE A 162 13.87 11.54 -2.43
C ILE A 162 12.67 12.13 -3.17
N GLY A 163 11.55 11.40 -3.23
CA GLY A 163 10.30 11.91 -3.81
C GLY A 163 9.78 13.14 -3.05
N TYR A 164 9.73 13.08 -1.73
CA TYR A 164 9.35 14.23 -0.89
C TYR A 164 10.27 15.42 -1.11
N LEU A 165 11.59 15.20 -1.14
CA LEU A 165 12.56 16.27 -1.37
C LEU A 165 12.38 16.89 -2.76
N ALA A 166 12.11 16.09 -3.80
CA ALA A 166 11.85 16.59 -5.14
C ALA A 166 10.56 17.43 -5.21
N VAL A 167 9.49 17.01 -4.52
CA VAL A 167 8.23 17.78 -4.41
C VAL A 167 8.44 19.07 -3.62
N ALA A 168 9.16 19.02 -2.49
CA ALA A 168 9.47 20.19 -1.67
C ALA A 168 10.34 21.22 -2.42
N LEU A 169 11.27 20.77 -3.26
CA LEU A 169 12.09 21.64 -4.10
C LEU A 169 11.33 22.20 -5.31
N THR A 170 10.31 21.49 -5.81
CA THR A 170 9.52 21.93 -6.97
C THR A 170 8.36 22.87 -6.61
N LEU A 171 7.89 22.86 -5.36
CA LEU A 171 6.95 23.87 -4.84
C LEU A 171 7.50 25.32 -4.91
N ASP A 172 8.80 25.50 -5.10
CA ASP A 172 9.46 26.80 -5.29
C ASP A 172 9.60 27.21 -6.77
N SER A 173 9.37 26.30 -7.73
CA SER A 173 9.54 26.58 -9.16
C SER A 173 8.32 26.16 -10.00
N THR A 174 7.72 27.12 -10.69
CA THR A 174 6.50 27.03 -11.50
C THR A 174 6.57 26.02 -12.67
N THR A 175 6.64 24.71 -12.41
CA THR A 175 6.56 23.68 -13.46
C THR A 175 5.84 22.41 -12.99
N ASN A 176 4.49 22.44 -13.04
CA ASN A 176 3.58 21.33 -12.71
C ASN A 176 3.71 20.07 -13.61
N ILE A 177 4.58 20.07 -14.62
CA ILE A 177 4.63 19.01 -15.65
C ILE A 177 5.62 17.90 -15.28
N THR A 178 6.63 18.18 -14.45
CA THR A 178 7.72 17.23 -14.17
C THR A 178 7.37 16.21 -13.07
N VAL A 179 6.45 16.56 -12.16
CA VAL A 179 6.08 15.71 -11.01
C VAL A 179 5.26 14.49 -11.44
N ASN A 180 4.36 14.67 -12.41
CA ASN A 180 3.51 13.59 -12.91
C ASN A 180 4.34 12.49 -13.60
N VAL A 181 5.41 12.88 -14.29
CA VAL A 181 6.33 11.94 -14.96
C VAL A 181 7.13 11.11 -13.96
N TYR A 182 7.60 11.70 -12.85
CA TYR A 182 8.32 10.94 -11.82
C TYR A 182 7.44 9.96 -11.04
N PHE A 183 6.19 10.36 -10.75
CA PHE A 183 5.24 9.51 -10.02
C PHE A 183 4.79 8.31 -10.88
N GLN A 184 4.72 8.48 -12.20
CA GLN A 184 4.30 7.44 -13.14
C GLN A 184 5.42 6.45 -13.51
N ILE A 185 6.70 6.88 -13.53
CA ILE A 185 7.84 6.01 -13.87
C ILE A 185 8.34 5.19 -12.66
N MET A 186 8.17 5.71 -11.44
CA MET A 186 8.59 5.02 -10.20
C MET A 186 8.00 3.61 -9.98
N PRO A 187 6.68 3.35 -10.16
CA PRO A 187 6.12 2.02 -9.99
C PRO A 187 6.64 1.03 -11.04
N GLU A 188 6.91 1.47 -12.28
CA GLU A 188 7.53 0.61 -13.29
C GLU A 188 8.97 0.25 -12.92
N LEU A 189 9.75 1.19 -12.40
CA LEU A 189 11.13 0.93 -11.95
C LEU A 189 11.16 -0.05 -10.76
N VAL A 190 10.23 0.08 -9.81
CA VAL A 190 10.07 -0.83 -8.67
C VAL A 190 9.65 -2.23 -9.15
N SER A 191 8.72 -2.33 -10.10
CA SER A 191 8.32 -3.62 -10.68
C SER A 191 9.48 -4.29 -11.44
N THR A 192 10.33 -3.50 -12.08
CA THR A 192 11.49 -3.98 -12.86
C THR A 192 12.64 -4.39 -11.94
N LEU A 193 12.79 -3.75 -10.77
CA LEU A 193 13.72 -4.15 -9.71
C LEU A 193 13.24 -5.37 -8.90
N ASN A 194 11.93 -5.58 -8.76
CA ASN A 194 11.40 -6.78 -8.11
C ASN A 194 11.54 -8.05 -8.96
N ARG A 195 11.56 -7.96 -10.30
CA ARG A 195 11.78 -9.12 -11.19
C ARG A 195 13.09 -9.88 -10.92
N PRO A 196 14.28 -9.26 -10.90
CA PRO A 196 15.51 -9.96 -10.59
C PRO A 196 15.53 -10.48 -9.15
N PHE A 197 14.77 -9.86 -8.24
CA PHE A 197 14.70 -10.25 -6.84
C PHE A 197 13.84 -11.51 -6.62
N ILE A 198 12.69 -11.60 -7.31
CA ILE A 198 11.88 -12.82 -7.39
C ILE A 198 12.68 -13.93 -8.06
N GLN A 199 13.41 -13.62 -9.13
CA GLN A 199 14.24 -14.58 -9.84
C GLN A 199 15.43 -15.07 -8.98
N PHE A 200 16.03 -14.19 -8.17
CA PHE A 200 17.08 -14.55 -7.21
C PHE A 200 16.54 -15.42 -6.08
N SER A 201 15.37 -15.08 -5.50
CA SER A 201 14.69 -15.94 -4.52
C SER A 201 14.32 -17.31 -5.09
N LEU A 202 13.81 -17.37 -6.32
CA LEU A 202 13.47 -18.62 -7.00
C LEU A 202 14.71 -19.46 -7.29
N SER A 203 15.79 -18.82 -7.72
CA SER A 203 17.07 -19.47 -8.00
C SER A 203 17.74 -19.98 -6.73
N LEU A 204 17.68 -19.22 -5.63
CA LEU A 204 18.15 -19.64 -4.31
C LEU A 204 17.32 -20.82 -3.78
N TRP A 205 16.01 -20.77 -3.97
CA TRP A 205 15.09 -21.85 -3.61
C TRP A 205 15.39 -23.13 -4.38
N LEU A 206 15.56 -23.06 -5.71
CA LEU A 206 15.97 -24.20 -6.54
C LEU A 206 17.31 -24.81 -6.08
N HIS A 207 18.30 -23.96 -5.78
CA HIS A 207 19.61 -24.43 -5.33
C HIS A 207 19.54 -25.13 -3.95
N ILE A 208 18.68 -24.65 -3.06
CA ILE A 208 18.44 -25.25 -1.75
C ILE A 208 17.70 -26.59 -1.89
N THR A 209 16.72 -26.69 -2.79
CA THR A 209 15.98 -27.95 -3.03
C THR A 209 16.90 -29.02 -3.61
N ILE A 210 17.74 -28.67 -4.60
CA ILE A 210 18.70 -29.59 -5.23
C ILE A 210 19.73 -30.10 -4.22
N THR A 211 20.27 -29.21 -3.37
CA THR A 211 21.24 -29.62 -2.34
C THR A 211 20.61 -30.42 -1.19
N SER A 212 19.29 -30.38 -1.02
CA SER A 212 18.60 -31.22 -0.02
C SER A 212 18.31 -32.64 -0.48
N GLN A 213 18.34 -32.93 -1.79
CA GLN A 213 18.14 -34.30 -2.32
C GLN A 213 19.43 -35.14 -2.38
N GLN A 214 20.59 -34.55 -2.09
CA GLN A 214 21.89 -35.24 -2.10
C GLN A 214 22.40 -35.66 -0.72
N VAL A 215 21.59 -35.52 0.33
CA VAL A 215 21.88 -35.96 1.71
C VAL A 215 20.79 -36.91 2.16
#